data_AF-A0A9E3YAG0-F1
#
_entry.id   AF-A0A9E3YAG0-F1
#
_cell.length_a   1.000
_cell.length_b   1.000
_cell.length_c   1.000
_cell.angle_alpha   90.00
_cell.angle_beta   90.00
_cell.angle_gamma   90.00
#
_symmetry.space_group_name_H-M   'P 1'
#
loop_
_entity.id
_entity.type
_entity.pdbx_description
1 polymer ?
#
loop_
_entity_poly.entity_id
_entity_poly.type
_entity_poly.pdbx_seq_one_letter_code
_entity_poly.pdbx_strand_id
1 'polypeptide(L)'
;MLRSRPTRRVVRAVAFAAAISLATPLGGCAIPGRQVVDGPGLVGTYTVNGVDVVGSEYSGTVVIRATDTEDVYEIDWLVTGALLTGTGTLTGDRFVVQWRTIASDEDTSTGTGSYTVDDEGNIFGTRSVDGVDGVGTEEIFQEA
;
A
#
# COMPACT_ATOMS: atom_id res chain seq x y z
N MET A 1 -30.21 -18.70 45.21
CA MET A 1 -28.88 -19.14 45.68
C MET A 1 -28.66 -20.59 45.27
N LEU A 2 -27.93 -20.84 44.19
CA LEU A 2 -27.65 -22.20 43.71
C LEU A 2 -26.13 -22.42 43.77
N ARG A 3 -25.69 -23.15 44.80
CA ARG A 3 -24.29 -23.58 44.95
C ARG A 3 -24.08 -24.85 44.13
N SER A 4 -23.22 -24.78 43.11
CA SER A 4 -22.69 -25.95 42.41
C SER A 4 -21.23 -26.14 42.79
N ARG A 5 -20.90 -27.32 43.34
CA ARG A 5 -19.57 -27.73 43.78
C ARG A 5 -18.77 -28.31 42.60
N PRO A 6 -17.43 -28.20 42.58
CA PRO A 6 -16.59 -28.75 41.53
C PRO A 6 -16.24 -30.22 41.81
N THR A 7 -16.35 -31.08 40.81
CA THR A 7 -15.92 -32.49 40.90
C THR A 7 -14.64 -32.69 40.09
N ARG A 8 -13.58 -33.14 40.77
CA ARG A 8 -12.25 -33.41 40.23
C ARG A 8 -12.10 -34.89 39.85
N ARG A 9 -11.24 -35.11 38.82
CA ARG A 9 -10.45 -36.32 38.48
C ARG A 9 -11.29 -37.49 37.91
N VAL A 10 -10.83 -38.24 36.91
CA VAL A 10 -9.69 -39.16 36.96
C VAL A 10 -9.06 -39.36 35.56
N VAL A 11 -7.74 -39.49 35.58
CA VAL A 11 -6.80 -39.81 34.50
C VAL A 11 -7.06 -41.22 33.93
N ARG A 12 -7.04 -41.38 32.61
CA ARG A 12 -6.54 -42.61 31.96
C ARG A 12 -5.75 -42.25 30.71
N ALA A 13 -4.45 -42.48 30.80
CA ALA A 13 -3.55 -42.57 29.67
C ALA A 13 -3.92 -43.81 28.85
N VAL A 14 -4.04 -43.64 27.54
CA VAL A 14 -4.03 -44.72 26.57
C VAL A 14 -2.94 -44.36 25.56
N ALA A 15 -1.80 -45.03 25.68
CA ALA A 15 -0.77 -45.05 24.64
C ALA A 15 -1.21 -46.03 23.55
N PHE A 16 -1.36 -45.54 22.33
CA PHE A 16 -1.39 -46.38 21.14
C PHE A 16 -0.21 -46.00 20.24
N ALA A 17 0.57 -47.01 19.91
CA ALA A 17 1.73 -46.92 19.05
C ALA A 17 1.37 -47.03 17.57
N ALA A 18 2.28 -46.47 16.76
CA ALA A 18 2.60 -46.80 15.37
C ALA A 18 1.67 -46.33 14.24
N ALA A 19 2.14 -45.32 13.51
CA ALA A 19 2.31 -45.41 12.04
C ALA A 19 3.30 -44.32 11.59
N ILE A 20 4.35 -44.73 10.89
CA ILE A 20 5.24 -43.83 10.12
C ILE A 20 4.44 -43.34 8.93
N SER A 21 4.16 -42.04 8.88
CA SER A 21 3.69 -41.37 7.67
C SER A 21 4.74 -40.36 7.25
N LEU A 22 5.28 -40.57 6.05
CA LEU A 22 6.05 -39.57 5.31
C LEU A 22 5.24 -38.28 5.26
N ALA A 23 5.69 -37.26 5.97
CA ALA A 23 5.22 -35.91 5.75
C ALA A 23 5.79 -35.49 4.39
N THR A 24 4.96 -35.63 3.36
CA THR A 24 5.06 -34.90 2.11
C THR A 24 5.42 -33.45 2.44
N PRO A 25 6.45 -32.85 1.80
CA PRO A 25 6.54 -31.41 1.82
C PRO A 25 5.22 -30.91 1.26
N LEU A 26 4.43 -30.23 2.10
CA LEU A 26 3.33 -29.43 1.61
C LEU A 26 3.98 -28.49 0.61
N GLY A 27 3.67 -28.74 -0.67
CA GLY A 27 4.02 -27.86 -1.75
C GLY A 27 3.63 -26.46 -1.30
N GLY A 28 4.63 -25.60 -1.16
CA GLY A 28 4.38 -24.19 -0.98
C GLY A 28 3.40 -23.80 -2.07
N CYS A 29 2.22 -23.32 -1.68
CA CYS A 29 1.42 -22.53 -2.58
C CYS A 29 2.33 -21.36 -2.96
N ALA A 30 2.96 -21.44 -4.13
CA ALA A 30 3.48 -20.28 -4.80
C ALA A 30 2.25 -19.42 -5.06
N ILE A 31 2.00 -18.47 -4.14
CA ILE A 31 1.10 -17.36 -4.42
C ILE A 31 1.65 -16.76 -5.71
N PRO A 32 0.86 -16.58 -6.77
CA PRO A 32 1.27 -15.78 -7.92
C PRO A 32 1.29 -14.31 -7.49
N GLY A 33 2.15 -13.97 -6.53
CA GLY A 33 2.73 -12.65 -6.33
C GLY A 33 3.95 -12.63 -7.22
N ARG A 34 3.73 -12.42 -8.51
CA ARG A 34 4.81 -12.04 -9.41
C ARG A 34 5.42 -10.80 -8.76
N GLN A 35 6.64 -10.93 -8.25
CA GLN A 35 7.44 -9.78 -7.85
C GLN A 35 7.36 -8.79 -9.00
N VAL A 36 6.85 -7.60 -8.73
CA VAL A 36 6.95 -6.50 -9.68
C VAL A 36 8.44 -6.38 -9.93
N VAL A 37 8.84 -6.76 -11.14
CA VAL A 37 10.24 -6.76 -11.52
C VAL A 37 10.67 -5.31 -11.46
N ASP A 38 11.67 -5.00 -10.61
CA ASP A 38 12.38 -3.73 -10.62
C ASP A 38 12.79 -3.42 -12.06
N GLY A 39 12.00 -2.57 -12.71
CA GLY A 39 12.41 -1.87 -13.90
C GLY A 39 13.24 -0.66 -13.46
N PRO A 40 14.17 -0.19 -14.28
CA PRO A 40 14.73 1.15 -14.04
C PRO A 40 13.57 2.17 -13.94
N GLY A 41 13.53 2.94 -12.84
CA GLY A 41 12.53 3.99 -12.60
C GLY A 41 11.53 3.67 -11.47
N LEU A 42 10.36 4.33 -11.51
CA LEU A 42 9.35 4.31 -10.44
C LEU A 42 8.22 3.29 -10.62
N VAL A 43 8.34 2.33 -11.55
CA VAL A 43 7.23 1.41 -11.84
C VAL A 43 7.05 0.44 -10.68
N GLY A 44 5.85 0.41 -10.09
CA GLY A 44 5.54 -0.51 -9.01
C GLY A 44 4.25 -0.25 -8.28
N THR A 45 4.05 -1.05 -7.23
CA THR A 45 2.97 -0.90 -6.26
C THR A 45 3.59 -0.46 -4.92
N TYR A 46 2.95 0.53 -4.30
CA TYR A 46 3.46 1.18 -3.12
C TYR A 46 2.35 1.34 -2.08
N THR A 47 2.73 1.37 -0.81
CA THR A 47 1.89 1.90 0.26
C THR A 47 2.09 3.41 0.36
N VAL A 48 1.02 4.18 0.54
CA VAL A 48 1.07 5.63 0.82
C VAL A 48 0.47 5.95 2.17
N ASN A 49 1.11 6.87 2.87
CA ASN A 49 0.56 7.58 4.03
C ASN A 49 0.64 9.07 3.75
N GLY A 50 -0.43 9.81 4.03
CA GLY A 50 -0.46 11.24 3.82
C GLY A 50 -1.32 11.97 4.84
N VAL A 51 -1.12 13.28 4.86
CA VAL A 51 -1.91 14.26 5.60
C VAL A 51 -2.38 15.30 4.59
N ASP A 52 -3.68 15.54 4.52
CA ASP A 52 -4.24 16.53 3.60
C ASP A 52 -3.98 17.99 4.05
N VAL A 53 -4.44 18.95 3.25
CA VAL A 53 -4.26 20.39 3.52
C VAL A 53 -5.00 20.88 4.77
N VAL A 54 -6.00 20.15 5.27
CA VAL A 54 -6.75 20.47 6.49
C VAL A 54 -6.28 19.65 7.71
N GLY A 55 -5.27 18.80 7.54
CA GLY A 55 -4.66 18.00 8.59
C GLY A 55 -5.26 16.60 8.77
N SER A 56 -6.15 16.14 7.88
CA SER A 56 -6.72 14.79 7.95
C SER A 56 -5.74 13.77 7.39
N GLU A 57 -5.54 12.68 8.13
CA GLU A 57 -4.70 11.57 7.70
C GLU A 57 -5.42 10.65 6.71
N TYR A 58 -4.68 10.11 5.76
CA TYR A 58 -5.15 9.04 4.87
C TYR A 58 -4.01 8.06 4.57
N SER A 59 -4.42 6.84 4.22
CA SER A 59 -3.50 5.80 3.76
C SER A 59 -4.13 5.01 2.62
N GLY A 60 -3.29 4.31 1.87
CA GLY A 60 -3.75 3.47 0.77
C GLY A 60 -2.63 2.86 -0.05
N THR A 61 -2.97 2.53 -1.28
CA THR A 61 -2.05 1.94 -2.27
C THR A 61 -1.87 2.90 -3.44
N VAL A 62 -0.65 2.99 -3.95
CA VAL A 62 -0.30 3.71 -5.18
C VAL A 62 0.23 2.72 -6.20
N VAL A 63 -0.26 2.83 -7.43
CA VAL A 63 0.24 2.04 -8.57
C VAL A 63 0.84 3.00 -9.57
N ILE A 64 2.14 2.86 -9.85
CA ILE A 64 2.86 3.66 -10.84
C ILE A 64 3.18 2.78 -12.05
N ARG A 65 2.85 3.27 -13.24
CA ARG A 65 3.09 2.62 -14.53
C ARG A 65 3.93 3.51 -15.43
N ALA A 66 4.81 2.90 -16.22
CA ALA A 66 5.51 3.61 -17.29
C ALA A 66 4.54 3.97 -18.43
N THR A 67 4.83 5.08 -19.09
CA THR A 67 4.21 5.42 -20.39
C THR A 67 5.16 5.10 -21.54
N ASP A 68 4.75 5.37 -22.77
CA ASP A 68 5.62 5.30 -23.96
C ASP A 68 6.67 6.45 -24.00
N THR A 69 6.59 7.42 -23.07
CA THR A 69 7.55 8.53 -22.94
C THR A 69 8.47 8.29 -21.74
N GLU A 70 9.78 8.40 -21.96
CA GLU A 70 10.79 8.27 -20.92
C GLU A 70 10.55 9.27 -19.78
N ASP A 71 10.78 8.83 -18.55
CA ASP A 71 10.56 9.59 -17.31
C ASP A 71 9.14 10.11 -17.09
N VAL A 72 8.16 9.67 -17.88
CA VAL A 72 6.74 10.00 -17.71
C VAL A 72 5.96 8.77 -17.26
N TYR A 73 5.17 8.95 -16.21
CA TYR A 73 4.46 7.89 -15.51
C TYR A 73 2.97 8.18 -15.39
N GLU A 74 2.17 7.14 -15.44
CA GLU A 74 0.77 7.14 -14.98
C GLU A 74 0.73 6.65 -13.54
N ILE A 75 -0.11 7.29 -12.73
CA ILE A 75 -0.21 6.97 -11.31
C ILE A 75 -1.68 6.90 -10.91
N ASP A 76 -2.05 5.85 -10.19
CA ASP A 76 -3.36 5.74 -9.53
C ASP A 76 -3.19 5.59 -8.02
N TRP A 77 -4.02 6.30 -7.27
CA TRP A 77 -4.10 6.20 -5.81
C TRP A 77 -5.44 5.60 -5.43
N LEU A 78 -5.38 4.52 -4.66
CA LEU A 78 -6.51 3.92 -3.97
C LEU A 78 -6.35 4.22 -2.49
N VAL A 79 -6.93 5.33 -2.05
CA VAL A 79 -6.83 5.80 -0.66
C VAL A 79 -8.18 5.74 0.02
N THR A 80 -8.18 5.82 1.34
CA THR A 80 -9.41 5.80 2.14
C THR A 80 -10.40 6.86 1.63
N GLY A 81 -11.55 6.41 1.10
CA GLY A 81 -12.64 7.28 0.64
C GLY A 81 -12.48 7.89 -0.75
N ALA A 82 -11.40 7.61 -1.49
CA ALA A 82 -11.19 8.19 -2.81
C ALA A 82 -10.32 7.35 -3.76
N LEU A 83 -10.63 7.47 -5.05
CA LEU A 83 -9.82 7.00 -6.17
C LEU A 83 -9.33 8.22 -6.97
N LEU A 84 -8.01 8.32 -7.11
CA LEU A 84 -7.36 9.41 -7.83
C LEU A 84 -6.49 8.85 -8.95
N THR A 85 -6.25 9.66 -9.98
CA THR A 85 -5.35 9.35 -11.08
C THR A 85 -4.50 10.57 -11.42
N GLY A 86 -3.35 10.35 -12.04
CA GLY A 86 -2.41 11.42 -12.36
C GLY A 86 -1.34 11.03 -13.35
N THR A 87 -0.60 12.04 -13.77
CA THR A 87 0.58 11.92 -14.63
C THR A 87 1.76 12.60 -13.96
N GLY A 88 2.87 11.89 -13.88
CA GLY A 88 4.09 12.37 -13.23
C GLY A 88 5.28 12.41 -14.18
N THR A 89 6.19 13.35 -13.93
CA THR A 89 7.49 13.43 -14.61
C THR A 89 8.61 13.35 -13.58
N LEU A 90 9.57 12.46 -13.82
CA LEU A 90 10.79 12.33 -13.04
C LEU A 90 11.91 13.13 -13.70
N THR A 91 12.71 13.85 -12.91
CA THR A 91 13.93 14.52 -13.40
C THR A 91 14.98 14.50 -12.30
N GLY A 92 15.98 13.65 -12.44
CA GLY A 92 16.88 13.32 -11.33
C GLY A 92 16.12 12.61 -10.22
N ASP A 93 16.19 13.13 -9.00
CA ASP A 93 15.44 12.66 -7.83
C ASP A 93 14.08 13.36 -7.67
N ARG A 94 13.75 14.32 -8.54
CA ARG A 94 12.53 15.13 -8.42
C ARG A 94 11.38 14.52 -9.21
N PHE A 95 10.28 14.18 -8.52
CA PHE A 95 9.06 13.67 -9.14
C PHE A 95 7.91 14.67 -8.99
N VAL A 96 7.39 15.20 -10.11
CA VAL A 96 6.30 16.18 -10.12
C VAL A 96 5.08 15.56 -10.79
N VAL A 97 3.93 15.66 -10.14
CA VAL A 97 2.70 14.96 -10.53
C VAL A 97 1.55 15.95 -10.68
N GLN A 98 0.77 15.83 -11.74
CA GLN A 98 -0.58 16.43 -11.82
C GLN A 98 -1.60 15.34 -11.51
N TRP A 99 -2.54 15.60 -10.60
CA TRP A 99 -3.51 14.60 -10.14
C TRP A 99 -4.94 15.13 -10.18
N ARG A 100 -5.90 14.20 -10.24
CA ARG A 100 -7.32 14.48 -10.08
C ARG A 100 -8.07 13.34 -9.40
N THR A 101 -9.13 13.66 -8.68
CA THR A 101 -10.11 12.70 -8.18
C THR A 101 -10.97 12.18 -9.32
N ILE A 102 -11.15 10.86 -9.39
CA ILE A 102 -12.07 10.22 -10.35
C ILE A 102 -13.27 9.56 -9.67
N ALA A 103 -13.17 9.24 -8.38
CA ALA A 103 -14.31 8.87 -7.54
C ALA A 103 -14.02 9.21 -6.07
N SER A 104 -15.01 9.71 -5.34
CA SER A 104 -14.93 10.02 -3.90
C SER A 104 -16.33 10.07 -3.30
N ASP A 105 -16.41 9.93 -1.97
CA ASP A 105 -17.66 10.18 -1.22
C ASP A 105 -18.00 11.68 -1.08
N GLU A 106 -17.02 12.54 -1.36
CA GLU A 106 -17.11 14.01 -1.34
C GLU A 106 -17.11 14.59 -2.77
N ASP A 107 -16.39 15.70 -2.98
CA ASP A 107 -16.25 16.40 -4.25
C ASP A 107 -15.00 15.98 -5.04
N THR A 108 -15.00 16.24 -6.35
CA THR A 108 -13.82 16.05 -7.20
C THR A 108 -12.84 17.22 -7.04
N SER A 109 -11.56 16.89 -6.96
CA SER A 109 -10.47 17.87 -6.81
C SER A 109 -9.34 17.58 -7.80
N THR A 110 -8.53 18.60 -8.07
CA THR A 110 -7.28 18.49 -8.84
C THR A 110 -6.14 19.13 -8.05
N GLY A 111 -4.90 18.83 -8.43
CA GLY A 111 -3.76 19.51 -7.85
C GLY A 111 -2.42 19.00 -8.33
N THR A 112 -1.37 19.42 -7.63
CA THR A 112 0.02 19.10 -7.96
C THR A 112 0.69 18.37 -6.81
N GLY A 113 1.31 17.23 -7.10
CA GLY A 113 2.23 16.52 -6.23
C GLY A 113 3.68 16.91 -6.54
N SER A 114 4.51 16.96 -5.51
CA SER A 114 5.85 17.52 -5.56
C SER A 114 6.75 16.74 -4.61
N TYR A 115 7.46 15.74 -5.14
CA TYR A 115 8.16 14.72 -4.37
C TYR A 115 9.65 14.62 -4.68
N THR A 116 10.38 13.99 -3.76
CA THR A 116 11.77 13.54 -3.90
C THR A 116 11.78 12.02 -3.78
N VAL A 117 12.53 11.37 -4.68
CA VAL A 117 12.77 9.93 -4.70
C VAL A 117 14.14 9.67 -4.06
N ASP A 118 14.19 8.81 -3.05
CA ASP A 118 15.47 8.43 -2.43
C ASP A 118 16.16 7.27 -3.17
N ASP A 119 17.36 6.91 -2.69
CA ASP A 119 18.18 5.83 -3.27
C ASP A 119 17.54 4.43 -3.10
N GLU A 120 16.53 4.29 -2.25
CA GLU A 120 15.77 3.06 -2.01
C GLU A 120 14.47 3.02 -2.83
N GLY A 121 14.15 4.08 -3.58
CA GLY A 121 12.93 4.19 -4.37
C GLY A 121 11.70 4.61 -3.57
N ASN A 122 11.88 5.05 -2.32
CA ASN A 122 10.82 5.67 -1.54
C ASN A 122 10.58 7.11 -2.03
N ILE A 123 9.34 7.58 -1.93
CA ILE A 123 8.92 8.87 -2.47
C ILE A 123 8.34 9.72 -1.34
N PHE A 124 8.90 10.90 -1.12
CA PHE A 124 8.51 11.81 -0.04
C PHE A 124 8.20 13.19 -0.59
N GLY A 125 7.16 13.84 -0.09
CA GLY A 125 6.95 15.23 -0.46
C GLY A 125 5.62 15.80 -0.06
N THR A 126 5.14 16.70 -0.91
CA THR A 126 3.93 17.48 -0.64
C THR A 126 2.98 17.43 -1.82
N ARG A 127 1.70 17.67 -1.53
CA ARG A 127 0.65 17.86 -2.54
C ARG A 127 -0.15 19.12 -2.26
N SER A 128 -0.53 19.84 -3.31
CA SER A 128 -1.50 20.93 -3.25
C SER A 128 -2.85 20.47 -3.81
N VAL A 129 -3.90 21.21 -3.46
CA VAL A 129 -5.21 21.15 -4.10
C VAL A 129 -5.46 22.49 -4.78
N ASP A 130 -5.89 22.49 -6.04
CA ASP A 130 -6.14 23.72 -6.77
C ASP A 130 -7.25 24.54 -6.10
N GLY A 131 -6.97 25.82 -5.85
CA GLY A 131 -7.91 26.74 -5.20
C GLY A 131 -7.97 26.65 -3.67
N VAL A 132 -7.12 25.82 -3.04
CA VAL A 132 -7.00 25.71 -1.58
C VAL A 132 -5.60 26.14 -1.15
N ASP A 133 -5.53 27.02 -0.14
CA ASP A 133 -4.26 27.45 0.43
C ASP A 133 -3.65 26.35 1.31
N GLY A 134 -2.34 26.11 1.13
CA GLY A 134 -1.58 25.13 1.90
C GLY A 134 -1.19 23.90 1.09
N VAL A 135 -0.52 22.97 1.77
CA VAL A 135 -0.08 21.70 1.19
C VAL A 135 -0.29 20.58 2.20
N GLY A 136 -0.63 19.40 1.69
CA GLY A 136 -0.52 18.14 2.42
C GLY A 136 0.87 17.52 2.26
N THR A 137 1.17 16.51 3.06
CA THR A 137 2.41 15.73 3.01
C THR A 137 2.11 14.29 2.63
N GLU A 138 3.01 13.63 1.89
CA GLU A 138 2.91 12.21 1.55
C GLU A 138 4.26 11.50 1.68
N GLU A 139 4.19 10.26 2.14
CA GLU A 139 5.28 9.29 2.19
C GLU A 139 4.81 8.00 1.51
N ILE A 140 5.56 7.53 0.52
CA ILE A 140 5.20 6.40 -0.34
C ILE A 140 6.36 5.40 -0.35
N PHE A 141 6.07 4.16 0.04
CA PHE A 141 7.05 3.09 0.23
C PHE A 141 6.70 1.89 -0.65
N GLN A 142 7.70 1.23 -1.25
CA GLN A 142 7.44 0.01 -2.04
C GLN A 142 6.78 -1.07 -1.17
N GLU A 143 5.81 -1.80 -1.73
CA GLU A 143 5.30 -3.00 -1.08
C GLU A 143 6.34 -4.13 -1.14
N ALA A 144 6.64 -4.73 0.01
CA ALA A 144 7.63 -5.81 0.16
C ALA A 144 7.11 -7.19 -0.30
#